data_AF-A0A8C7Y3V4-F1
#
_entry.id   AF-A0A8C7Y3V4-F1
#
_cell.length_a   1.000
_cell.length_b   1.000
_cell.length_c   1.000
_cell.angle_alpha   90.00
_cell.angle_beta   90.00
_cell.angle_gamma   90.00
#
_symmetry.space_group_name_H-M   'P 1'
#
loop_
_entity.id
_entity.type
_entity.pdbx_description
1 polymer ?
#
loop_
_entity_poly.entity_id
_entity_poly.type
_entity_poly.pdbx_seq_one_letter_code
_entity_poly.pdbx_strand_id
1 'polypeptide(L)'
;MSASAVCLLTFGRGYMAVSGIKTGCRTGAFCSRHIMDSSRALCAALAALLLISSGSAGTIQTALKINQALLTFHNQLTEEVQVSFTSDYCYKCLFQHLASVTPNNNNASVIISTQFSLTVQVESGGGSSTLCRWRQTYQEGGHYSVWIQARDHLVNHTCSHSTDRPPHNVDLPIIAAALLLAATALLFVVVPLIHRRRGASLRAACCQDPQNSVDDDGAPETAVVAADSRGTRPARLLSLDTFRGFALTVMVFVNYGGGGYWFFEHAPWNGLTVADLVMPWFVFIMGTSVVLAFSSMQRRGVGRRQLLGKITWRTVVLMLLGFCFLNYSPRDGPLSWSWLRIPGVLQRLAFTYFVLSLLQTLWGRKALPESENHWWNPVQDVVLFWPQWLLIFLLETLWLCITFLMPVPNCPTGYLGAGGIGDHGLYPNCTGG
;
A
#
# COMPACT_ATOMS: atom_id res chain seq x y z
N MET A 1 6.38 18.76 -16.43
CA MET A 1 5.19 18.72 -17.31
C MET A 1 4.01 18.26 -16.47
N SER A 2 3.10 19.18 -16.22
CA SER A 2 1.93 19.05 -15.35
C SER A 2 0.84 18.24 -16.08
N ALA A 3 0.35 17.17 -15.47
CA ALA A 3 -0.82 16.44 -15.93
C ALA A 3 -1.80 16.25 -14.76
N SER A 4 -2.78 17.17 -14.75
CA SER A 4 -4.20 16.98 -14.45
C SER A 4 -4.60 16.10 -13.26
N ALA A 5 -4.97 16.78 -12.17
CA ALA A 5 -5.88 16.27 -11.16
C ALA A 5 -7.26 16.02 -11.79
N VAL A 6 -7.74 14.77 -11.76
CA VAL A 6 -9.16 14.44 -12.00
C VAL A 6 -9.72 13.85 -10.72
N CYS A 7 -10.33 14.73 -9.93
CA CYS A 7 -11.17 14.39 -8.80
C CYS A 7 -12.52 13.87 -9.34
N LEU A 8 -12.70 12.55 -9.40
CA LEU A 8 -13.94 11.91 -9.84
C LEU A 8 -14.70 11.38 -8.62
N LEU A 9 -15.30 12.32 -7.88
CA LEU A 9 -16.33 12.06 -6.87
C LEU A 9 -17.61 12.79 -7.25
N THR A 10 -18.29 12.28 -8.27
CA THR A 10 -19.67 12.67 -8.59
C THR A 10 -20.51 11.41 -8.82
N PHE A 11 -21.16 10.96 -7.75
CA PHE A 11 -22.31 10.05 -7.84
C PHE A 11 -23.55 10.77 -7.30
N GLY A 12 -24.42 11.15 -8.23
CA GLY A 12 -25.88 11.24 -8.12
C GLY A 12 -26.48 11.92 -6.89
N ARG A 13 -26.83 13.21 -7.02
CA ARG A 13 -27.94 13.81 -6.27
C ARG A 13 -29.04 14.18 -7.26
N GLY A 14 -30.04 13.31 -7.37
CA GLY A 14 -31.31 13.60 -8.01
C GLY A 14 -32.34 14.06 -6.99
N TYR A 15 -33.10 15.08 -7.41
CA TYR A 15 -34.46 15.45 -7.04
C TYR A 15 -34.74 16.45 -5.91
N MET A 16 -35.34 17.55 -6.40
CA MET A 16 -36.57 18.23 -5.97
C MET A 16 -36.54 19.16 -4.75
N ALA A 17 -36.69 20.44 -5.08
CA ALA A 17 -37.27 21.47 -4.25
C ALA A 17 -38.70 21.13 -3.84
N VAL A 18 -39.02 21.28 -2.56
CA VAL A 18 -40.36 21.61 -2.07
C VAL A 18 -40.21 22.68 -0.99
N SER A 19 -40.84 23.83 -1.26
CA SER A 19 -41.04 24.94 -0.35
C SER A 19 -41.98 24.54 0.80
N GLY A 20 -41.71 25.02 2.01
CA GLY A 20 -42.58 24.80 3.17
C GLY A 20 -42.02 25.42 4.44
N ILE A 21 -42.26 26.71 4.64
CA ILE A 21 -42.01 27.43 5.88
C ILE A 21 -42.96 26.88 6.95
N LYS A 22 -42.42 26.25 8.00
CA LYS A 22 -43.03 26.19 9.34
C LYS A 22 -41.93 26.28 10.40
N THR A 23 -42.07 27.30 11.24
CA THR A 23 -41.27 27.68 12.39
C THR A 23 -41.26 26.57 13.46
N GLY A 24 -40.07 26.17 13.93
CA GLY A 24 -39.95 25.22 15.04
C GLY A 24 -38.52 24.76 15.35
N CYS A 25 -37.96 25.29 16.44
CA CYS A 25 -36.80 24.81 17.22
C CYS A 25 -35.44 24.56 16.53
N ARG A 26 -34.46 25.42 16.89
CA ARG A 26 -33.03 25.35 16.54
C ARG A 26 -32.30 24.26 17.33
N THR A 27 -32.18 23.05 16.80
CA THR A 27 -31.18 22.07 17.27
C THR A 27 -30.38 21.40 16.13
N GLY A 28 -30.74 21.63 14.87
CA GLY A 28 -30.01 21.10 13.70
C GLY A 28 -28.77 21.90 13.27
N ALA A 29 -28.66 23.19 13.65
CA ALA A 29 -27.58 24.06 13.17
C ALA A 29 -26.21 23.80 13.83
N PHE A 30 -26.19 23.23 15.03
CA PHE A 30 -24.96 23.06 15.81
C PHE A 30 -24.12 21.85 15.36
N CYS A 31 -24.78 20.77 14.91
CA CYS A 31 -24.11 19.57 14.41
C CYS A 31 -23.53 19.79 12.99
N SER A 32 -24.24 20.55 12.15
CA SER A 32 -23.78 20.89 10.79
C SER A 32 -22.60 21.87 10.80
N ARG A 33 -22.55 22.82 11.75
CA ARG A 33 -21.40 23.73 11.93
C ARG A 33 -20.13 23.00 12.39
N HIS A 34 -20.24 22.04 13.31
CA HIS A 34 -19.06 21.28 13.81
C HIS A 34 -18.39 20.39 12.75
N ILE A 35 -19.17 19.79 11.85
CA ILE A 35 -18.64 18.98 10.73
C ILE A 35 -17.99 19.90 9.67
N MET A 36 -18.57 21.08 9.45
CA MET A 36 -18.07 22.06 8.48
C MET A 36 -16.79 22.77 8.97
N ASP A 37 -16.66 23.06 10.26
CA ASP A 37 -15.43 23.62 10.85
C ASP A 37 -14.28 22.60 10.91
N SER A 38 -14.58 21.32 11.16
CA SER A 38 -13.56 20.26 11.13
C SER A 38 -12.99 20.05 9.72
N SER A 39 -13.84 20.14 8.70
CA SER A 39 -13.43 20.08 7.29
C SER A 39 -12.58 21.29 6.86
N ARG A 40 -12.90 22.49 7.36
CA ARG A 40 -12.13 23.71 7.11
C ARG A 40 -10.76 23.69 7.79
N ALA A 41 -10.69 23.18 9.02
CA ALA A 41 -9.42 22.99 9.72
C ALA A 41 -8.52 21.96 9.03
N LEU A 42 -9.08 20.88 8.49
CA LEU A 42 -8.35 19.89 7.69
C LEU A 42 -7.78 20.50 6.40
N CYS A 43 -8.58 21.27 5.65
CA CYS A 43 -8.10 21.97 4.46
C CYS A 43 -7.03 23.02 4.77
N ALA A 44 -7.15 23.76 5.88
CA ALA A 44 -6.16 24.76 6.28
C ALA A 44 -4.83 24.11 6.73
N ALA A 45 -4.88 23.00 7.47
CA ALA A 45 -3.69 22.26 7.87
C ALA A 45 -2.98 21.60 6.67
N LEU A 46 -3.73 21.02 5.74
CA LEU A 46 -3.18 20.46 4.49
C LEU A 46 -2.58 21.53 3.58
N ALA A 47 -3.21 22.72 3.50
CA ALA A 47 -2.68 23.85 2.74
C ALA A 47 -1.38 24.40 3.36
N ALA A 48 -1.29 24.48 4.70
CA ALA A 48 -0.06 24.89 5.40
C ALA A 48 1.08 23.89 5.19
N LEU A 49 0.78 22.59 5.18
CA LEU A 49 1.73 21.52 4.87
C LEU A 49 2.32 21.64 3.46
N LEU A 50 1.49 21.92 2.45
CA LEU A 50 1.92 22.09 1.06
C LEU A 50 2.83 23.33 0.86
N LEU A 51 2.60 24.39 1.64
CA LEU A 51 3.41 25.60 1.62
C LEU A 51 4.78 25.43 2.29
N ILE A 52 4.91 24.51 3.25
CA ILE A 52 6.19 24.21 3.91
C ILE A 52 7.07 23.32 3.01
N SER A 53 6.48 22.42 2.22
CA SER A 53 7.21 21.54 1.30
C SER A 53 7.78 22.23 0.04
N SER A 54 7.44 23.50 -0.21
CA SER A 54 7.87 24.22 -1.43
C SER A 54 9.23 24.93 -1.30
N GLY A 55 9.86 24.91 -0.12
CA GLY A 55 11.12 25.60 0.15
C GLY A 55 12.31 24.65 0.30
N SER A 56 12.87 24.13 -0.81
CA SER A 56 14.30 23.76 -0.95
C SER A 56 14.55 22.92 -2.22
N ALA A 57 14.41 23.52 -3.40
CA ALA A 57 15.02 22.98 -4.61
C ALA A 57 16.48 23.46 -4.69
N GLY A 58 17.37 22.76 -3.97
CA GLY A 58 18.81 22.96 -4.01
C GLY A 58 19.45 22.24 -5.20
N THR A 59 20.12 23.04 -6.03
CA THR A 59 21.13 22.77 -7.07
C THR A 59 21.43 21.32 -7.47
N ILE A 60 21.15 21.02 -8.75
CA ILE A 60 21.47 19.76 -9.44
C ILE A 60 22.98 19.61 -9.59
N GLN A 61 23.56 18.66 -8.87
CA GLN A 61 24.92 18.16 -9.09
C GLN A 61 24.79 16.63 -9.08
N THR A 62 24.84 16.01 -10.27
CA THR A 62 24.64 14.56 -10.55
C THR A 62 24.12 13.78 -9.34
N ALA A 63 22.84 13.97 -9.02
CA ALA A 63 22.30 13.50 -7.76
C ALA A 63 22.16 11.97 -7.81
N LEU A 64 22.95 11.28 -6.99
CA LEU A 64 22.71 9.87 -6.65
C LEU A 64 21.24 9.70 -6.27
N LYS A 65 20.59 8.64 -6.76
CA LYS A 65 19.21 8.36 -6.36
C LYS A 65 19.17 7.85 -4.92
N ILE A 66 17.99 7.85 -4.32
CA ILE A 66 17.76 7.22 -3.01
C ILE A 66 18.17 5.75 -3.08
N ASN A 67 18.74 5.22 -2.00
CA ASN A 67 19.35 3.89 -1.91
C ASN A 67 20.61 3.67 -2.78
N GLN A 68 21.31 4.74 -3.20
CA GLN A 68 22.54 4.63 -3.99
C GLN A 68 23.75 5.27 -3.29
N ALA A 69 24.91 4.67 -3.52
CA ALA A 69 26.21 5.22 -3.16
C ALA A 69 27.18 5.10 -4.35
N LEU A 70 28.18 5.97 -4.40
CA LEU A 70 29.24 5.91 -5.39
C LEU A 70 30.46 5.21 -4.77
N LEU A 71 30.91 4.14 -5.41
CA LEU A 71 32.13 3.42 -5.03
C LEU A 71 33.17 3.61 -6.13
N THR A 72 34.34 4.13 -5.77
CA THR A 72 35.46 4.36 -6.69
C THR A 72 36.60 3.42 -6.34
N PHE A 73 37.00 2.59 -7.29
CA PHE A 73 38.14 1.69 -7.12
C PHE A 73 39.38 2.30 -7.76
N HIS A 74 40.47 2.35 -7.00
CA HIS A 74 41.77 2.84 -7.45
C HIS A 74 42.75 1.66 -7.51
N ASN A 75 43.24 1.36 -8.71
CA ASN A 75 44.17 0.26 -8.93
C ASN A 75 45.61 0.78 -9.02
N GLN A 76 46.41 0.57 -7.96
CA GLN A 76 47.83 0.93 -7.95
C GLN A 76 48.73 -0.21 -8.41
N LEU A 77 48.16 -1.35 -8.81
CA LEU A 77 48.91 -2.49 -9.31
C LEU A 77 49.25 -2.32 -10.80
N THR A 78 50.21 -3.12 -11.24
CA THR A 78 50.65 -3.20 -12.64
C THR A 78 49.76 -4.11 -13.50
N GLU A 79 48.88 -4.90 -12.86
CA GLU A 79 47.93 -5.80 -13.52
C GLU A 79 46.50 -5.24 -13.46
N GLU A 80 45.68 -5.62 -14.43
CA GLU A 80 44.25 -5.34 -14.40
C GLU A 80 43.58 -6.11 -13.27
N VAL A 81 42.59 -5.49 -12.63
CA VAL A 81 41.87 -6.06 -11.51
C VAL A 81 40.38 -6.14 -11.83
N GLN A 82 39.78 -7.30 -11.60
CA GLN A 82 38.34 -7.51 -11.71
C GLN A 82 37.70 -7.44 -10.33
N VAL A 83 36.68 -6.59 -10.20
CA VAL A 83 35.90 -6.45 -8.99
C VAL A 83 34.55 -7.10 -9.19
N SER A 84 34.22 -8.03 -8.31
CA SER A 84 32.94 -8.72 -8.29
C SER A 84 32.26 -8.56 -6.93
N PHE A 85 30.93 -8.68 -6.89
CA PHE A 85 30.17 -8.48 -5.65
C PHE A 85 29.05 -9.51 -5.48
N THR A 86 28.67 -9.72 -4.23
CA THR A 86 27.42 -10.37 -3.83
C THR A 86 26.72 -9.51 -2.79
N SER A 87 25.39 -9.50 -2.83
CA SER A 87 24.55 -8.84 -1.81
C SER A 87 24.06 -9.88 -0.81
N ASP A 88 24.01 -9.51 0.48
CA ASP A 88 23.45 -10.36 1.55
C ASP A 88 21.98 -10.77 1.29
N TYR A 89 21.27 -10.00 0.45
CA TYR A 89 19.92 -10.29 0.02
C TYR A 89 19.79 -11.60 -0.79
N CYS A 90 20.87 -11.99 -1.47
CA CYS A 90 20.90 -13.05 -2.44
C CYS A 90 21.40 -14.35 -1.79
N TYR A 91 20.52 -15.35 -1.66
CA TYR A 91 20.87 -16.63 -1.03
C TYR A 91 21.67 -17.51 -2.00
N LYS A 92 22.90 -17.89 -1.61
CA LYS A 92 23.83 -18.73 -2.39
C LYS A 92 24.09 -18.22 -3.81
N CYS A 93 24.18 -16.92 -4.01
CA CYS A 93 24.37 -16.37 -5.34
C CYS A 93 25.82 -16.37 -5.80
N LEU A 94 26.02 -16.46 -7.12
CA LEU A 94 27.32 -16.24 -7.73
C LEU A 94 27.74 -14.77 -7.60
N PHE A 95 29.06 -14.55 -7.53
CA PHE A 95 29.63 -13.22 -7.64
C PHE A 95 29.33 -12.64 -9.01
N GLN A 96 28.78 -11.43 -9.01
CA GLN A 96 28.46 -10.68 -10.23
C GLN A 96 29.58 -9.69 -10.49
N HIS A 97 29.95 -9.52 -11.77
CA HIS A 97 30.93 -8.51 -12.17
C HIS A 97 30.40 -7.10 -11.83
N LEU A 98 31.24 -6.30 -11.18
CA LEU A 98 30.93 -4.94 -10.77
C LEU A 98 31.69 -3.90 -11.62
N ALA A 99 33.00 -4.08 -11.75
CA ALA A 99 33.87 -3.20 -12.51
C ALA A 99 35.19 -3.90 -12.85
N SER A 100 35.79 -3.52 -13.98
CA SER A 100 37.18 -3.85 -14.29
C SER A 100 38.02 -2.57 -14.20
N VAL A 101 39.12 -2.61 -13.44
CA VAL A 101 39.97 -1.44 -13.19
C VAL A 101 41.31 -1.64 -13.86
N THR A 102 41.61 -0.78 -14.84
CA THR A 102 42.86 -0.82 -15.58
C THR A 102 44.07 -0.55 -14.65
N PRO A 103 45.26 -1.09 -14.99
CA PRO A 103 46.47 -0.89 -14.18
C PRO A 103 46.99 0.55 -14.22
N ASN A 104 48.01 0.84 -13.41
CA ASN A 104 48.77 2.11 -13.37
C ASN A 104 48.02 3.31 -12.80
N ASN A 105 47.47 3.17 -11.58
CA ASN A 105 46.82 4.24 -10.81
C ASN A 105 45.56 4.81 -11.49
N ASN A 106 44.94 4.02 -12.37
CA ASN A 106 43.64 4.32 -12.94
C ASN A 106 42.53 4.00 -11.94
N ASN A 107 41.36 4.59 -12.20
CA ASN A 107 40.19 4.38 -11.39
C ASN A 107 38.96 4.00 -12.22
N ALA A 108 38.03 3.31 -11.57
CA ALA A 108 36.70 3.06 -12.10
C ALA A 108 35.69 3.37 -11.00
N SER A 109 34.66 4.14 -11.34
CA SER A 109 33.56 4.45 -10.43
C SER A 109 32.31 3.68 -10.84
N VAL A 110 31.62 3.15 -9.83
CA VAL A 110 30.39 2.37 -10.02
C VAL A 110 29.36 2.79 -8.98
N ILE A 111 28.10 2.80 -9.40
CA ILE A 111 26.98 3.10 -8.53
C ILE A 111 26.49 1.77 -7.94
N ILE A 112 26.42 1.69 -6.61
CA ILE A 112 25.99 0.50 -5.88
C ILE A 112 24.71 0.77 -5.10
N SER A 113 23.95 -0.30 -4.83
CA SER A 113 22.78 -0.27 -3.93
C SER A 113 23.24 -0.29 -2.47
N THR A 114 22.64 0.56 -1.64
CA THR A 114 22.92 0.67 -0.20
C THR A 114 21.92 -0.09 0.68
N GLN A 115 20.94 -0.77 0.07
CA GLN A 115 19.85 -1.44 0.79
C GLN A 115 20.34 -2.59 1.69
N PHE A 116 21.35 -3.32 1.24
CA PHE A 116 21.89 -4.50 1.90
C PHE A 116 23.40 -4.44 1.94
N SER A 117 24.03 -5.14 2.90
CA SER A 117 25.49 -5.22 2.93
C SER A 117 26.01 -5.95 1.69
N LEU A 118 27.10 -5.44 1.15
CA LEU A 118 27.75 -5.99 -0.02
C LEU A 118 29.03 -6.70 0.43
N THR A 119 29.21 -7.92 -0.06
CA THR A 119 30.47 -8.64 -0.01
C THR A 119 31.18 -8.44 -1.34
N VAL A 120 32.26 -7.68 -1.34
CA VAL A 120 33.05 -7.36 -2.53
C VAL A 120 34.29 -8.25 -2.54
N GLN A 121 34.59 -8.81 -3.71
CA GLN A 121 35.74 -9.66 -3.98
C GLN A 121 36.52 -9.08 -5.14
N VAL A 122 37.83 -8.97 -4.96
CA VAL A 122 38.75 -8.37 -5.91
C VAL A 122 39.73 -9.44 -6.37
N GLU A 123 39.83 -9.65 -7.67
CA GLU A 123 40.62 -10.70 -8.30
C GLU A 123 41.59 -10.10 -9.33
N SER A 124 42.79 -10.67 -9.46
CA SER A 124 43.67 -10.31 -10.59
C SER A 124 43.00 -10.70 -11.91
N GLY A 125 43.26 -9.96 -12.99
CA GLY A 125 42.64 -10.15 -14.31
C GLY A 125 42.79 -11.55 -14.93
N GLY A 126 43.72 -12.36 -14.40
CA GLY A 126 43.86 -13.78 -14.77
C GLY A 126 43.01 -14.77 -13.96
N GLY A 127 42.20 -14.31 -12.99
CA GLY A 127 41.29 -15.13 -12.17
C GLY A 127 41.96 -16.12 -11.20
N SER A 128 43.29 -16.09 -11.06
CA SER A 128 44.04 -17.11 -10.33
C SER A 128 44.18 -16.85 -8.82
N SER A 129 43.97 -15.60 -8.36
CA SER A 129 44.10 -15.23 -6.95
C SER A 129 43.14 -14.12 -6.52
N THR A 130 42.51 -14.33 -5.36
CA THR A 130 41.69 -13.32 -4.68
C THR A 130 42.61 -12.36 -3.91
N LEU A 131 42.65 -11.11 -4.31
CA LEU A 131 43.50 -10.08 -3.71
C LEU A 131 42.93 -9.58 -2.39
N CYS A 132 41.62 -9.26 -2.39
CA CYS A 132 40.91 -8.75 -1.22
C CYS A 132 39.47 -9.24 -1.21
N ARG A 133 38.94 -9.44 0.01
CA ARG A 133 37.52 -9.71 0.23
C ARG A 133 37.08 -9.02 1.51
N TRP A 134 36.03 -8.21 1.41
CA TRP A 134 35.45 -7.54 2.57
C TRP A 134 33.92 -7.51 2.46
N ARG A 135 33.27 -7.32 3.60
CA ARG A 135 31.84 -7.15 3.72
C ARG A 135 31.57 -5.81 4.41
N GLN A 136 30.80 -4.95 3.76
CA GLN A 136 30.49 -3.62 4.29
C GLN A 136 29.08 -3.19 3.89
N THR A 137 28.42 -2.47 4.80
CA THR A 137 27.16 -1.79 4.53
C THR A 137 27.48 -0.33 4.20
N TYR A 138 27.16 0.08 2.97
CA TYR A 138 27.35 1.45 2.51
C TYR A 138 26.12 2.28 2.84
N GLN A 139 26.32 3.57 3.12
CA GLN A 139 25.23 4.49 3.43
C GLN A 139 24.92 5.40 2.25
N GLU A 140 23.67 5.87 2.20
CA GLU A 140 23.11 6.61 1.07
C GLU A 140 23.78 7.96 0.81
N GLY A 141 23.99 8.27 -0.47
CA GLY A 141 24.65 9.50 -0.90
C GLY A 141 26.13 9.60 -0.51
N GLY A 142 26.68 8.53 0.08
CA GLY A 142 28.11 8.44 0.41
C GLY A 142 28.95 8.24 -0.85
N HIS A 143 30.12 8.87 -0.87
CA HIS A 143 31.16 8.59 -1.85
C HIS A 143 32.30 7.89 -1.14
N TYR A 144 32.59 6.67 -1.58
CA TYR A 144 33.59 5.79 -0.99
C TYR A 144 34.67 5.49 -2.01
N SER A 145 35.92 5.51 -1.57
CA SER A 145 37.07 5.13 -2.39
C SER A 145 37.78 3.93 -1.78
N VAL A 146 38.14 2.98 -2.64
CA VAL A 146 38.86 1.76 -2.28
C VAL A 146 40.18 1.74 -3.01
N TRP A 147 41.27 1.75 -2.27
CA TRP A 147 42.62 1.75 -2.82
C TRP A 147 43.22 0.36 -2.75
N ILE A 148 43.57 -0.19 -3.91
CA ILE A 148 44.14 -1.53 -4.06
C ILE A 148 45.64 -1.36 -4.23
N GLN A 149 46.40 -1.75 -3.20
CA GLN A 149 47.84 -1.50 -3.09
C GLN A 149 48.59 -2.81 -2.81
N ALA A 150 49.82 -2.93 -3.32
CA ALA A 150 50.75 -3.97 -2.92
C ALA A 150 51.55 -3.47 -1.70
N ARG A 151 51.55 -4.22 -0.60
CA ARG A 151 52.23 -3.82 0.64
C ARG A 151 53.73 -4.12 0.62
N ASP A 152 54.15 -5.12 -0.16
CA ASP A 152 55.54 -5.56 -0.32
C ASP A 152 55.74 -6.27 -1.67
N HIS A 153 57.01 -6.46 -2.09
CA HIS A 153 57.39 -7.28 -3.26
C HIS A 153 56.96 -8.77 -3.18
N LEU A 154 56.30 -9.18 -2.10
CA LEU A 154 55.80 -10.53 -1.85
C LEU A 154 54.31 -10.48 -1.48
N VAL A 155 53.44 -10.81 -2.45
CA VAL A 155 52.08 -11.43 -2.36
C VAL A 155 51.00 -10.78 -1.45
N ASN A 156 51.35 -9.84 -0.56
CA ASN A 156 50.40 -9.22 0.38
C ASN A 156 49.78 -7.96 -0.24
N HIS A 157 48.55 -8.11 -0.73
CA HIS A 157 47.74 -7.00 -1.21
C HIS A 157 46.91 -6.42 -0.05
N THR A 158 46.82 -5.09 0.00
CA THR A 158 45.99 -4.38 0.98
C THR A 158 44.96 -3.53 0.27
N CYS A 159 43.70 -3.65 0.68
CA CYS A 159 42.62 -2.79 0.25
C CYS A 159 42.26 -1.83 1.38
N SER A 160 42.58 -0.55 1.21
CA SER A 160 42.23 0.49 2.18
C SER A 160 40.97 1.23 1.74
N HIS A 161 40.15 1.61 2.71
CA HIS A 161 38.85 2.23 2.48
C HIS A 161 38.88 3.67 2.99
N SER A 162 38.50 4.63 2.14
CA SER A 162 38.30 6.02 2.51
C SER A 162 36.88 6.48 2.19
N THR A 163 36.35 7.36 3.03
CA THR A 163 35.07 8.03 2.79
C THR A 163 35.38 9.44 2.31
N ASP A 164 35.15 9.71 1.03
CA ASP A 164 35.47 10.99 0.42
C ASP A 164 34.36 12.03 0.71
N ARG A 165 33.11 11.57 0.72
CA ARG A 165 31.95 12.38 1.08
C ARG A 165 31.11 11.65 2.14
N PRO A 166 30.80 12.30 3.27
CA PRO A 166 29.98 11.68 4.30
C PRO A 166 28.55 11.43 3.78
N PRO A 167 27.93 10.31 4.17
CA PRO A 167 26.58 9.96 3.77
C PRO A 167 25.52 10.86 4.40
N HIS A 168 24.30 10.78 3.84
CA HIS A 168 23.15 11.57 4.30
C HIS A 168 22.14 10.67 5.02
N ASN A 169 21.55 11.18 6.12
CA ASN A 169 20.52 10.46 6.86
C ASN A 169 19.16 10.60 6.15
N VAL A 170 18.74 9.52 5.50
CA VAL A 170 17.52 9.45 4.68
C VAL A 170 16.24 9.33 5.49
N ASP A 171 16.33 8.90 6.76
CA ASP A 171 15.15 8.75 7.64
C ASP A 171 14.61 10.08 8.18
N LEU A 172 15.40 11.17 8.13
CA LEU A 172 15.03 12.46 8.73
C LEU A 172 13.73 13.06 8.17
N PRO A 173 13.50 13.13 6.84
CA PRO A 173 12.24 13.63 6.28
C PRO A 173 11.04 12.76 6.64
N ILE A 174 11.20 11.44 6.72
CA ILE A 174 10.12 10.53 7.12
C ILE A 174 9.73 10.78 8.56
N ILE A 175 10.71 10.85 9.46
CA ILE A 175 10.47 11.11 10.87
C ILE A 175 9.78 12.46 11.04
N ALA A 176 10.23 13.50 10.34
CA ALA A 176 9.59 14.81 10.37
C ALA A 176 8.12 14.77 9.88
N ALA A 177 7.86 14.09 8.76
CA ALA A 177 6.50 13.92 8.24
C ALA A 177 5.61 13.12 9.21
N ALA A 178 6.13 12.04 9.80
CA ALA A 178 5.42 11.21 10.77
C ALA A 178 5.08 12.00 12.04
N LEU A 179 6.02 12.80 12.56
CA LEU A 179 5.79 13.66 13.72
C LEU A 179 4.73 14.72 13.41
N LEU A 180 4.73 15.29 12.21
CA LEU A 180 3.74 16.29 11.80
C LEU A 180 2.34 15.66 11.65
N LEU A 181 2.24 14.48 11.05
CA LEU A 181 0.99 13.72 10.99
C LEU A 181 0.49 13.33 12.39
N ALA A 182 1.37 12.89 13.28
CA ALA A 182 1.02 12.58 14.66
C ALA A 182 0.51 13.83 15.40
N ALA A 183 1.18 14.97 15.23
CA ALA A 183 0.77 16.24 15.82
C ALA A 183 -0.60 16.69 15.31
N THR A 184 -0.85 16.59 14.00
CA THR A 184 -2.17 16.92 13.43
C THR A 184 -3.26 15.99 13.93
N ALA A 185 -3.03 14.68 13.96
CA ALA A 185 -3.98 13.70 14.51
C ALA A 185 -4.29 13.98 16.00
N LEU A 186 -3.27 14.31 16.79
CA LEU A 186 -3.43 14.67 18.19
C LEU A 186 -4.25 15.95 18.35
N LEU A 187 -4.00 16.98 17.53
CA LEU A 187 -4.82 18.19 17.49
C LEU A 187 -6.29 17.88 17.14
N PHE A 188 -6.53 16.99 16.18
CA PHE A 188 -7.89 16.56 15.80
C PHE A 188 -8.64 15.85 16.94
N VAL A 189 -7.94 15.17 17.84
CA VAL A 189 -8.56 14.51 19.01
C VAL A 189 -8.72 15.50 20.17
N VAL A 190 -7.69 16.29 20.45
CA VAL A 190 -7.61 17.17 21.61
C VAL A 190 -8.52 18.40 21.46
N VAL A 191 -8.59 19.03 20.28
CA VAL A 191 -9.40 20.24 20.07
C VAL A 191 -10.90 19.99 20.34
N PRO A 192 -11.54 18.92 19.82
CA PRO A 192 -12.92 18.60 20.15
C PRO A 192 -13.12 18.22 21.63
N LEU A 193 -12.15 17.56 22.26
CA LEU A 193 -12.22 17.23 23.69
C LEU A 193 -12.21 18.49 24.57
N ILE A 194 -11.33 19.45 24.26
CA ILE A 194 -11.28 20.74 24.94
C ILE A 194 -12.58 21.52 24.70
N HIS A 195 -13.09 21.55 23.47
CA HIS A 195 -14.34 22.24 23.14
C HIS A 195 -15.55 21.61 23.85
N ARG A 196 -15.60 20.27 23.95
CA ARG A 196 -16.65 19.57 24.72
C ARG A 196 -16.57 19.86 26.21
N ARG A 197 -15.38 19.87 26.80
CA ARG A 197 -15.20 20.22 28.22
C ARG A 197 -15.57 21.68 28.52
N ARG A 198 -15.15 22.63 27.66
CA ARG A 198 -15.53 24.05 27.79
C ARG A 198 -17.02 24.27 27.58
N GLY A 199 -17.63 23.60 26.60
CA GLY A 199 -19.08 23.66 26.37
C GLY A 199 -19.92 23.03 27.49
N ALA A 200 -19.45 21.97 28.13
CA ALA A 200 -20.08 21.38 29.31
C ALA A 200 -19.96 22.30 30.54
N SER A 201 -18.79 22.93 30.73
CA SER A 201 -18.57 23.91 31.82
C SER A 201 -19.40 25.18 31.66
N LEU A 202 -19.58 25.67 30.42
CA LEU A 202 -20.44 26.83 30.12
C LEU A 202 -21.94 26.50 30.28
N ARG A 203 -22.38 25.28 29.96
CA ARG A 203 -23.75 24.83 30.24
C ARG A 203 -24.02 24.67 31.74
N ALA A 204 -23.06 24.18 32.50
CA ALA A 204 -23.17 24.10 33.96
C ALA A 204 -23.27 25.50 34.61
N ALA A 205 -22.61 26.51 34.03
CA ALA A 205 -22.67 27.89 34.52
C ALA A 205 -23.96 28.65 34.14
N CYS A 206 -24.69 28.23 33.11
CA CYS A 206 -25.93 28.89 32.66
C CYS A 206 -27.23 28.23 33.14
N CYS A 207 -27.17 27.11 33.87
CA CYS A 207 -28.36 26.39 34.36
C CYS A 207 -28.38 26.32 35.90
N GLN A 208 -28.14 27.46 36.55
CA GLN A 208 -28.34 27.62 37.98
C GLN A 208 -29.39 28.70 38.18
N ASP A 209 -30.66 28.29 38.11
CA ASP A 209 -31.76 29.09 38.66
C ASP A 209 -32.34 28.37 39.89
N PRO A 210 -32.72 29.11 40.95
CA PRO A 210 -33.05 28.54 42.26
C PRO A 210 -34.45 27.94 42.27
N GLN A 211 -34.58 26.75 42.87
CA GLN A 211 -35.86 26.12 43.19
C GLN A 211 -36.70 27.00 44.12
N ASN A 212 -37.96 27.25 43.75
CA ASN A 212 -39.12 27.19 44.66
C ASN A 212 -40.43 27.55 43.93
N SER A 213 -41.33 26.56 43.78
CA SER A 213 -42.75 26.68 44.18
C SER A 213 -43.52 25.40 43.80
N VAL A 214 -44.32 24.95 44.76
CA VAL A 214 -45.17 23.74 44.81
C VAL A 214 -46.54 24.01 44.13
N ASP A 215 -47.30 22.94 43.93
CA ASP A 215 -48.75 22.80 43.64
C ASP A 215 -49.09 22.35 42.20
N ASP A 216 -50.15 21.60 41.90
CA ASP A 216 -50.83 20.41 42.45
C ASP A 216 -51.85 19.97 41.35
N ASP A 217 -52.14 18.67 41.29
CA ASP A 217 -53.29 17.95 40.68
C ASP A 217 -53.85 18.14 39.24
N GLY A 218 -54.18 17.00 38.61
CA GLY A 218 -55.20 16.88 37.53
C GLY A 218 -54.86 15.99 36.31
N ALA A 219 -55.21 14.70 36.34
CA ALA A 219 -55.19 13.77 35.18
C ALA A 219 -56.47 13.90 34.31
N PRO A 220 -56.66 13.16 33.18
CA PRO A 220 -55.73 12.51 32.24
C PRO A 220 -55.97 12.95 30.77
N GLU A 221 -54.95 13.00 29.91
CA GLU A 221 -55.18 13.01 28.46
C GLU A 221 -54.21 12.07 27.74
N THR A 222 -54.81 11.14 27.01
CA THR A 222 -54.22 10.14 26.12
C THR A 222 -53.20 10.74 25.16
N ALA A 223 -51.93 10.75 25.57
CA ALA A 223 -50.81 11.00 24.66
C ALA A 223 -50.58 9.73 23.83
N VAL A 224 -51.18 9.73 22.64
CA VAL A 224 -50.83 8.84 21.53
C VAL A 224 -49.31 8.86 21.39
N VAL A 225 -48.65 7.76 21.77
CA VAL A 225 -47.24 7.52 21.47
C VAL A 225 -47.14 7.35 19.97
N ALA A 226 -47.01 8.47 19.26
CA ALA A 226 -46.58 8.49 17.88
C ALA A 226 -45.13 7.97 17.88
N ALA A 227 -45.01 6.65 17.72
CA ALA A 227 -43.75 6.01 17.36
C ALA A 227 -43.27 6.65 16.06
N ASP A 228 -42.33 7.59 16.21
CA ASP A 228 -41.58 8.17 15.10
C ASP A 228 -40.75 7.04 14.48
N SER A 229 -41.39 6.35 13.53
CA SER A 229 -40.77 5.39 12.62
C SER A 229 -39.90 6.14 11.60
N ARG A 230 -38.98 6.98 12.08
CA ARG A 230 -37.79 7.35 11.32
C ARG A 230 -36.92 6.11 11.26
N GLY A 231 -37.21 5.27 10.27
CA GLY A 231 -36.42 4.08 9.96
C GLY A 231 -34.93 4.42 10.06
N THR A 232 -34.28 3.87 11.08
CA THR A 232 -32.86 4.05 11.33
C THR A 232 -32.15 3.59 10.07
N ARG A 233 -31.60 4.54 9.30
CA ARG A 233 -30.80 4.18 8.12
C ARG A 233 -29.74 3.18 8.59
N PRO A 234 -29.56 2.05 7.87
CA PRO A 234 -28.64 1.02 8.31
C PRO A 234 -27.27 1.66 8.56
N ALA A 235 -26.77 1.49 9.79
CA ALA A 235 -25.50 2.06 10.21
C ALA A 235 -24.40 1.52 9.29
N ARG A 236 -23.71 2.42 8.60
CA ARG A 236 -22.59 2.05 7.75
C ARG A 236 -21.40 1.71 8.64
N LEU A 237 -20.69 0.62 8.35
CA LEU A 237 -19.50 0.23 9.09
C LEU A 237 -18.35 1.19 8.77
N LEU A 238 -18.12 2.14 9.67
CA LEU A 238 -17.11 3.18 9.51
C LEU A 238 -15.70 2.58 9.42
N SER A 239 -15.38 1.56 10.23
CA SER A 239 -14.07 0.89 10.23
C SER A 239 -13.71 0.31 8.86
N LEU A 240 -14.68 -0.28 8.15
CA LEU A 240 -14.49 -0.84 6.83
C LEU A 240 -14.22 0.23 5.77
N ASP A 241 -14.96 1.34 5.82
CA ASP A 241 -14.74 2.47 4.91
C ASP A 241 -13.37 3.13 5.19
N THR A 242 -12.96 3.26 6.45
CA THR A 242 -11.64 3.77 6.84
C THR A 242 -10.50 2.87 6.36
N PHE A 243 -10.58 1.55 6.59
CA PHE A 243 -9.54 0.62 6.18
C PHE A 243 -9.41 0.55 4.65
N ARG A 244 -10.53 0.55 3.91
CA ARG A 244 -10.50 0.62 2.45
C ARG A 244 -9.86 1.92 1.95
N GLY A 245 -10.18 3.05 2.58
CA GLY A 245 -9.56 4.33 2.27
C GLY A 245 -8.06 4.30 2.50
N PHE A 246 -7.62 3.78 3.65
CA PHE A 246 -6.21 3.61 3.99
C PHE A 246 -5.47 2.73 2.96
N ALA A 247 -6.00 1.55 2.65
CA ALA A 247 -5.40 0.66 1.65
C ALA A 247 -5.25 1.32 0.28
N LEU A 248 -6.27 2.08 -0.15
CA LEU A 248 -6.20 2.84 -1.41
C LEU A 248 -5.15 3.97 -1.36
N THR A 249 -5.04 4.68 -0.23
CA THR A 249 -4.03 5.73 -0.04
C THR A 249 -2.62 5.15 -0.13
N VAL A 250 -2.34 4.03 0.56
CA VAL A 250 -1.03 3.36 0.49
C VAL A 250 -0.76 2.86 -0.94
N MET A 251 -1.76 2.26 -1.60
CA MET A 251 -1.65 1.81 -3.00
C MET A 251 -1.24 2.93 -3.94
N VAL A 252 -1.89 4.09 -3.84
CA VAL A 252 -1.57 5.26 -4.65
C VAL A 252 -0.14 5.72 -4.36
N PHE A 253 0.22 5.86 -3.09
CA PHE A 253 1.54 6.32 -2.68
C PHE A 253 2.67 5.42 -3.21
N VAL A 254 2.53 4.10 -3.06
CA VAL A 254 3.48 3.10 -3.57
C VAL A 254 3.57 3.15 -5.10
N ASN A 255 2.44 3.25 -5.80
CA ASN A 255 2.42 3.32 -7.27
C ASN A 255 3.09 4.60 -7.82
N TYR A 256 3.14 5.68 -7.04
CA TYR A 256 3.90 6.89 -7.37
C TYR A 256 5.37 6.82 -6.95
N GLY A 257 5.88 5.62 -6.66
CA GLY A 257 7.28 5.37 -6.34
C GLY A 257 7.63 5.51 -4.85
N GLY A 258 6.64 5.68 -3.97
CA GLY A 258 6.84 5.60 -2.52
C GLY A 258 7.85 6.59 -1.94
N GLY A 259 8.16 7.68 -2.65
CA GLY A 259 9.23 8.62 -2.27
C GLY A 259 10.65 8.10 -2.50
N GLY A 260 10.83 6.98 -3.21
CA GLY A 260 12.13 6.37 -3.54
C GLY A 260 12.72 5.49 -2.43
N TYR A 261 11.99 5.27 -1.33
CA TYR A 261 12.46 4.43 -0.23
C TYR A 261 12.30 2.95 -0.54
N TRP A 262 13.34 2.17 -0.22
CA TRP A 262 13.39 0.73 -0.51
C TRP A 262 12.23 -0.08 0.13
N PHE A 263 11.72 0.32 1.29
CA PHE A 263 10.64 -0.39 1.98
C PHE A 263 9.24 -0.17 1.37
N PHE A 264 9.10 0.76 0.42
CA PHE A 264 7.92 0.93 -0.42
C PHE A 264 8.11 0.37 -1.83
N GLU A 265 9.27 -0.22 -2.14
CA GLU A 265 9.50 -0.94 -3.38
C GLU A 265 9.20 -2.43 -3.18
N HIS A 266 8.81 -3.13 -4.26
CA HIS A 266 8.57 -4.57 -4.18
C HIS A 266 9.88 -5.31 -3.91
N ALA A 267 9.83 -6.30 -3.01
CA ALA A 267 10.95 -7.21 -2.83
C ALA A 267 11.19 -7.97 -4.16
N PRO A 268 12.39 -7.93 -4.75
CA PRO A 268 12.64 -8.63 -6.01
C PRO A 268 12.63 -10.16 -5.87
N TRP A 269 12.93 -10.69 -4.68
CA TRP A 269 13.00 -12.13 -4.42
C TRP A 269 12.69 -12.51 -2.97
N ASN A 270 13.59 -12.21 -2.03
CA ASN A 270 13.45 -12.52 -0.61
C ASN A 270 12.84 -11.35 0.19
N GLY A 271 12.02 -11.65 1.18
CA GLY A 271 11.47 -10.65 2.08
C GLY A 271 10.08 -10.18 1.69
N LEU A 272 9.56 -9.23 2.47
CA LEU A 272 8.19 -8.74 2.37
C LEU A 272 8.23 -7.25 2.67
N THR A 273 7.85 -6.42 1.70
CA THR A 273 7.78 -4.97 1.89
C THR A 273 6.33 -4.51 2.04
N VAL A 274 6.15 -3.22 2.33
CA VAL A 274 4.81 -2.64 2.47
C VAL A 274 4.05 -2.72 1.14
N ALA A 275 4.76 -2.58 0.01
CA ALA A 275 4.18 -2.66 -1.33
C ALA A 275 3.49 -4.01 -1.60
N ASP A 276 4.09 -5.09 -1.09
CA ASP A 276 3.61 -6.45 -1.28
C ASP A 276 2.32 -6.74 -0.49
N LEU A 277 2.11 -6.03 0.63
CA LEU A 277 0.95 -6.21 1.52
C LEU A 277 -0.31 -5.47 1.05
N VAL A 278 -0.17 -4.43 0.24
CA VAL A 278 -1.28 -3.58 -0.20
C VAL A 278 -2.35 -4.38 -0.95
N MET A 279 -1.92 -5.22 -1.91
CA MET A 279 -2.85 -5.98 -2.75
C MET A 279 -3.65 -7.01 -1.93
N PRO A 280 -3.03 -7.84 -1.07
CA PRO A 280 -3.75 -8.72 -0.13
C PRO A 280 -4.77 -7.96 0.74
N TRP A 281 -4.37 -6.84 1.35
CA TRP A 281 -5.27 -6.03 2.18
C TRP A 281 -6.48 -5.51 1.39
N PHE A 282 -6.24 -5.05 0.16
CA PHE A 282 -7.29 -4.55 -0.71
C PHE A 282 -8.28 -5.66 -1.13
N VAL A 283 -7.79 -6.84 -1.51
CA VAL A 283 -8.64 -7.97 -1.88
C VAL A 283 -9.46 -8.45 -0.68
N PHE A 284 -8.86 -8.52 0.50
CA PHE A 284 -9.55 -8.90 1.74
C PHE A 284 -10.70 -7.94 2.08
N ILE A 285 -10.45 -6.62 2.09
CA ILE A 285 -11.51 -5.65 2.40
C ILE A 285 -12.59 -5.59 1.32
N MET A 286 -12.21 -5.81 0.05
CA MET A 286 -13.17 -5.91 -1.05
C MET A 286 -14.09 -7.12 -0.85
N GLY A 287 -13.55 -8.29 -0.53
CA GLY A 287 -14.32 -9.52 -0.27
C GLY A 287 -15.33 -9.36 0.87
N THR A 288 -14.88 -8.87 2.03
CA THR A 288 -15.77 -8.60 3.18
C THR A 288 -16.87 -7.58 2.85
N SER A 289 -16.54 -6.54 2.06
CA SER A 289 -17.52 -5.56 1.58
C SER A 289 -18.60 -6.19 0.70
N VAL A 290 -18.25 -7.18 -0.13
CA VAL A 290 -19.22 -7.91 -0.97
C VAL A 290 -20.23 -8.63 -0.10
N VAL A 291 -19.77 -9.43 0.86
CA VAL A 291 -20.63 -10.25 1.72
C VAL A 291 -21.61 -9.36 2.48
N LEU A 292 -21.14 -8.28 3.09
CA LEU A 292 -21.98 -7.33 3.83
C LEU A 292 -23.00 -6.62 2.93
N ALA A 293 -22.61 -6.23 1.70
CA ALA A 293 -23.51 -5.62 0.73
C ALA A 293 -24.60 -6.61 0.30
N PHE A 294 -24.25 -7.88 0.09
CA PHE A 294 -25.18 -8.95 -0.24
C PHE A 294 -26.18 -9.23 0.89
N SER A 295 -25.71 -9.38 2.12
CA SER A 295 -26.59 -9.57 3.29
C SER A 295 -27.59 -8.41 3.42
N SER A 296 -27.13 -7.17 3.19
CA SER A 296 -27.99 -5.99 3.20
C SER A 296 -29.04 -5.99 2.07
N MET A 297 -28.66 -6.36 0.85
CA MET A 297 -29.60 -6.49 -0.27
C MET A 297 -30.61 -7.62 -0.09
N GLN A 298 -30.17 -8.72 0.52
CA GLN A 298 -31.05 -9.86 0.81
C GLN A 298 -32.09 -9.51 1.87
N ARG A 299 -31.71 -8.77 2.94
CA ARG A 299 -32.65 -8.23 3.94
C ARG A 299 -33.68 -7.28 3.33
N ARG A 300 -33.32 -6.58 2.25
CA ARG A 300 -34.23 -5.69 1.50
C ARG A 300 -35.11 -6.42 0.48
N GLY A 301 -35.03 -7.75 0.40
CA GLY A 301 -35.86 -8.54 -0.51
C GLY A 301 -35.53 -8.37 -1.99
N VAL A 302 -34.31 -7.93 -2.34
CA VAL A 302 -33.91 -7.76 -3.74
C VAL A 302 -33.91 -9.12 -4.46
N GLY A 303 -34.59 -9.21 -5.59
CA GLY A 303 -34.66 -10.44 -6.37
C GLY A 303 -33.31 -10.85 -6.99
N ARG A 304 -33.07 -12.17 -7.12
CA ARG A 304 -31.81 -12.73 -7.66
C ARG A 304 -31.43 -12.20 -9.04
N ARG A 305 -32.40 -12.03 -9.95
CA ARG A 305 -32.16 -11.48 -11.30
C ARG A 305 -31.72 -10.01 -11.26
N GLN A 306 -32.33 -9.21 -10.40
CA GLN A 306 -31.98 -7.81 -10.22
C GLN A 306 -30.58 -7.66 -9.61
N LEU A 307 -30.24 -8.56 -8.66
CA LEU A 307 -28.92 -8.64 -8.08
C LEU A 307 -27.87 -9.00 -9.13
N LEU A 308 -28.13 -10.03 -9.94
CA LEU A 308 -27.23 -10.47 -11.01
C LEU A 308 -27.00 -9.34 -12.04
N GLY A 309 -28.05 -8.63 -12.44
CA GLY A 309 -27.93 -7.48 -13.35
C GLY A 309 -27.09 -6.33 -12.78
N LYS A 310 -27.19 -6.05 -11.47
CA LYS A 310 -26.35 -5.04 -10.81
C LYS A 310 -24.88 -5.47 -10.76
N ILE A 311 -24.63 -6.75 -10.48
CA ILE A 311 -23.28 -7.32 -10.39
C ILE A 311 -22.62 -7.33 -11.75
N THR A 312 -23.30 -7.82 -12.79
CA THR A 312 -22.78 -7.86 -14.17
C THR A 312 -22.49 -6.45 -14.67
N TRP A 313 -23.40 -5.49 -14.48
CA TRP A 313 -23.19 -4.09 -14.86
C TRP A 313 -21.94 -3.51 -14.19
N ARG A 314 -21.82 -3.68 -12.86
CA ARG A 314 -20.63 -3.20 -12.13
C ARG A 314 -19.34 -3.84 -12.64
N THR A 315 -19.38 -5.14 -12.93
CA THR A 315 -18.23 -5.88 -13.47
C THR A 315 -17.82 -5.35 -14.83
N VAL A 316 -18.78 -5.17 -15.75
CA VAL A 316 -18.54 -4.63 -17.09
C VAL A 316 -17.97 -3.22 -17.02
N VAL A 317 -18.54 -2.35 -16.18
CA VAL A 317 -18.02 -0.98 -15.99
C VAL A 317 -16.57 -1.00 -15.48
N LEU A 318 -16.23 -1.85 -14.51
CA LEU A 318 -14.86 -1.96 -14.00
C LEU A 318 -13.90 -2.53 -15.04
N MET A 319 -14.31 -3.52 -15.82
CA MET A 319 -13.49 -4.06 -16.91
C MET A 319 -13.26 -3.03 -18.01
N LEU A 320 -14.29 -2.29 -18.42
CA LEU A 320 -14.16 -1.22 -19.42
C LEU A 320 -13.28 -0.07 -18.90
N LEU A 321 -13.44 0.32 -17.63
CA LEU A 321 -12.61 1.34 -17.02
C LEU A 321 -11.15 0.86 -16.96
N GLY A 322 -10.90 -0.39 -16.61
CA GLY A 322 -9.56 -0.98 -16.60
C GLY A 322 -8.96 -1.03 -17.99
N PHE A 323 -9.77 -1.43 -18.98
CA PHE A 323 -9.35 -1.49 -20.37
C PHE A 323 -8.97 -0.11 -20.90
N CYS A 324 -9.84 0.90 -20.72
CA CYS A 324 -9.63 2.24 -21.26
C CYS A 324 -8.51 3.02 -20.54
N PHE A 325 -8.42 2.94 -19.21
CA PHE A 325 -7.47 3.76 -18.45
C PHE A 325 -6.09 3.10 -18.29
N LEU A 326 -6.00 1.76 -18.24
CA LEU A 326 -4.71 1.07 -18.06
C LEU A 326 -3.98 0.80 -19.38
N ASN A 327 -4.68 0.79 -20.52
CA ASN A 327 -4.09 0.64 -21.86
C ASN A 327 -3.88 1.96 -22.60
N TYR A 328 -4.08 3.09 -21.92
CA TYR A 328 -3.84 4.41 -22.49
C TYR A 328 -2.34 4.67 -22.59
N SER A 329 -1.80 4.73 -23.82
CA SER A 329 -0.41 5.13 -24.07
C SER A 329 -0.38 6.63 -24.44
N PRO A 330 0.38 7.47 -23.71
CA PRO A 330 0.55 8.88 -24.07
C PRO A 330 1.22 9.11 -25.44
N ARG A 331 1.90 8.09 -25.98
CA ARG A 331 2.61 8.16 -27.28
C ARG A 331 1.78 7.68 -28.46
N ASP A 332 0.94 6.66 -28.28
CA ASP A 332 0.26 5.96 -29.38
C ASP A 332 -1.27 6.08 -29.32
N GLY A 333 -1.81 6.89 -28.40
CA GLY A 333 -3.25 7.06 -28.22
C GLY A 333 -3.91 5.95 -27.39
N PRO A 334 -5.26 5.85 -27.41
CA PRO A 334 -6.02 5.00 -26.51
C PRO A 334 -5.91 3.49 -26.78
N LEU A 335 -5.36 3.05 -27.91
CA LEU A 335 -5.27 1.65 -28.33
C LEU A 335 -3.91 1.36 -28.98
N SER A 336 -2.87 1.26 -28.15
CA SER A 336 -1.57 0.75 -28.59
C SER A 336 -1.56 -0.78 -28.53
N TRP A 337 -1.49 -1.46 -29.67
CA TRP A 337 -1.43 -2.93 -29.74
C TRP A 337 -0.16 -3.51 -29.10
N SER A 338 0.92 -2.73 -29.02
CA SER A 338 2.19 -3.13 -28.40
C SER A 338 2.19 -2.99 -26.87
N TRP A 339 1.26 -2.23 -26.31
CA TRP A 339 1.14 -1.97 -24.86
C TRP A 339 -0.15 -2.52 -24.24
N LEU A 340 -0.83 -3.41 -24.97
CA LEU A 340 -2.10 -3.98 -24.55
C LEU A 340 -1.90 -4.98 -23.40
N ARG A 341 -2.09 -4.52 -22.17
CA ARG A 341 -2.18 -5.37 -20.98
C ARG A 341 -3.60 -5.91 -20.83
N ILE A 342 -3.81 -7.13 -21.34
CA ILE A 342 -5.11 -7.81 -21.33
C ILE A 342 -5.60 -8.05 -19.88
N PRO A 343 -4.84 -8.71 -18.96
CA PRO A 343 -5.25 -8.86 -17.56
C PRO A 343 -4.58 -7.82 -16.63
N GLY A 344 -4.99 -6.56 -16.70
CA GLY A 344 -4.60 -5.54 -15.73
C GLY A 344 -5.22 -5.76 -14.34
N VAL A 345 -4.74 -5.03 -13.33
CA VAL A 345 -5.16 -5.18 -11.92
C VAL A 345 -6.66 -4.99 -11.76
N LEU A 346 -7.24 -3.98 -12.42
CA LEU A 346 -8.67 -3.70 -12.32
C LEU A 346 -9.53 -4.78 -12.99
N GLN A 347 -9.09 -5.33 -14.13
CA GLN A 347 -9.79 -6.44 -14.79
C GLN A 347 -9.76 -7.70 -13.93
N ARG A 348 -8.61 -8.03 -13.31
CA ARG A 348 -8.49 -9.17 -12.38
C ARG A 348 -9.42 -9.02 -11.19
N LEU A 349 -9.45 -7.84 -10.56
CA LEU A 349 -10.34 -7.55 -9.44
C LEU A 349 -11.83 -7.56 -9.84
N ALA A 350 -12.17 -7.11 -11.04
CA ALA A 350 -13.52 -7.18 -11.55
C ALA A 350 -13.97 -8.63 -11.77
N PHE A 351 -13.10 -9.45 -12.35
CA PHE A 351 -13.40 -10.87 -12.59
C PHE A 351 -13.55 -11.65 -11.28
N THR A 352 -12.63 -11.47 -10.31
CA THR A 352 -12.76 -12.12 -9.00
C THR A 352 -14.02 -11.66 -8.26
N TYR A 353 -14.34 -10.37 -8.30
CA TYR A 353 -15.59 -9.84 -7.77
C TYR A 353 -16.82 -10.52 -8.39
N PHE A 354 -16.82 -10.70 -9.71
CA PHE A 354 -17.91 -11.35 -10.44
C PHE A 354 -18.09 -12.82 -10.02
N VAL A 355 -17.00 -13.60 -10.00
CA VAL A 355 -17.02 -15.01 -9.60
C VAL A 355 -17.52 -15.17 -8.16
N LEU A 356 -16.98 -14.39 -7.22
CA LEU A 356 -17.41 -14.42 -5.81
C LEU A 356 -18.87 -14.00 -5.65
N SER A 357 -19.31 -12.97 -6.38
CA SER A 357 -20.70 -12.51 -6.34
C SER A 357 -21.67 -13.53 -6.93
N LEU A 358 -21.26 -14.26 -7.97
CA LEU A 358 -22.05 -15.34 -8.57
C LEU A 358 -22.17 -16.52 -7.59
N LEU A 359 -21.05 -16.95 -7.01
CA LEU A 359 -20.99 -17.99 -5.97
C LEU A 359 -21.94 -17.66 -4.80
N GLN A 360 -21.92 -16.40 -4.34
CA GLN A 360 -22.80 -15.91 -3.29
C GLN A 360 -24.28 -15.82 -3.72
N THR A 361 -24.56 -15.51 -4.99
CA THR A 361 -25.95 -15.45 -5.49
C THR A 361 -26.58 -16.84 -5.61
N LEU A 362 -25.78 -17.84 -6.01
CA LEU A 362 -26.22 -19.22 -6.25
C LEU A 362 -26.34 -20.02 -4.95
N TRP A 363 -25.29 -20.00 -4.11
CA TRP A 363 -25.18 -20.81 -2.90
C TRP A 363 -25.24 -20.03 -1.59
N GLY A 364 -25.40 -18.70 -1.64
CA GLY A 364 -25.53 -17.89 -0.42
C GLY A 364 -26.82 -18.18 0.34
N ARG A 365 -26.70 -18.46 1.64
CA ARG A 365 -27.86 -18.65 2.53
C ARG A 365 -28.45 -17.31 2.98
N LYS A 366 -29.77 -17.28 3.17
CA LYS A 366 -30.55 -16.06 3.48
C LYS A 366 -30.45 -15.64 4.95
N ALA A 367 -30.20 -16.58 5.87
CA ALA A 367 -30.04 -16.35 7.29
C ALA A 367 -29.13 -17.44 7.88
N LEU A 368 -28.21 -17.04 8.76
CA LEU A 368 -27.55 -17.96 9.66
C LEU A 368 -28.58 -18.33 10.74
N PRO A 369 -28.84 -19.62 11.01
CA PRO A 369 -29.59 -19.97 12.21
C PRO A 369 -28.75 -19.55 13.42
N GLU A 370 -29.31 -18.73 14.31
CA GLU A 370 -28.69 -18.47 15.62
C GLU A 370 -28.63 -19.81 16.36
N SER A 371 -27.44 -20.39 16.43
CA SER A 371 -27.18 -21.59 17.21
C SER A 371 -26.96 -21.17 18.66
N GLU A 372 -27.78 -21.68 19.56
CA GLU A 372 -27.65 -21.49 21.02
C GLU A 372 -26.32 -22.10 21.55
N ASN A 373 -25.73 -23.06 20.82
CA ASN A 373 -24.47 -23.71 21.15
C ASN A 373 -23.24 -22.94 20.64
N HIS A 374 -22.58 -22.22 21.55
CA HIS A 374 -21.40 -21.40 21.27
C HIS A 374 -20.21 -22.16 20.64
N TRP A 375 -20.06 -23.45 20.95
CA TRP A 375 -18.93 -24.28 20.50
C TRP A 375 -19.03 -24.72 19.03
N TRP A 376 -20.23 -24.74 18.43
CA TRP A 376 -20.45 -25.12 17.04
C TRP A 376 -20.33 -23.95 16.06
N ASN A 377 -20.38 -22.71 16.54
CA ASN A 377 -20.29 -21.50 15.73
C ASN A 377 -19.07 -21.45 14.76
N PRO A 378 -17.86 -21.91 15.12
CA PRO A 378 -16.71 -21.86 14.21
C PRO A 378 -16.85 -22.82 13.02
N VAL A 379 -17.45 -23.99 13.24
CA VAL A 379 -17.59 -25.04 12.23
C VAL A 379 -18.88 -24.85 11.42
N GLN A 380 -19.87 -24.16 12.01
CA GLN A 380 -21.13 -23.84 11.37
C GLN A 380 -20.92 -23.14 10.03
N ASP A 381 -20.04 -22.14 9.96
CA ASP A 381 -19.78 -21.42 8.71
C ASP A 381 -19.14 -22.32 7.64
N VAL A 382 -18.20 -23.18 8.03
CA VAL A 382 -17.54 -24.12 7.10
C VAL A 382 -18.55 -25.10 6.51
N VAL A 383 -19.41 -25.68 7.37
CA VAL A 383 -20.44 -26.64 6.95
C VAL A 383 -21.55 -25.95 6.15
N LEU A 384 -21.90 -24.71 6.47
CA LEU A 384 -22.97 -23.99 5.78
C LEU A 384 -22.58 -23.60 4.35
N PHE A 385 -21.33 -23.21 4.16
CA PHE A 385 -20.75 -22.73 2.90
C PHE A 385 -19.90 -23.78 2.19
N TRP A 386 -20.07 -25.08 2.52
CA TRP A 386 -19.26 -26.18 1.98
C TRP A 386 -19.12 -26.21 0.44
N PRO A 387 -20.14 -25.87 -0.40
CA PRO A 387 -19.95 -25.87 -1.85
C PRO A 387 -19.02 -24.75 -2.31
N GLN A 388 -19.02 -23.62 -1.59
CA GLN A 388 -18.14 -22.49 -1.85
C GLN A 388 -16.69 -22.87 -1.51
N TRP A 389 -16.47 -23.49 -0.35
CA TRP A 389 -15.16 -23.99 0.06
C TRP A 389 -14.61 -25.01 -0.93
N LEU A 390 -15.43 -25.97 -1.38
CA LEU A 390 -15.00 -26.98 -2.35
C LEU A 390 -14.55 -26.34 -3.67
N LEU A 391 -15.28 -25.35 -4.18
CA LEU A 391 -14.88 -24.62 -5.38
C LEU A 391 -13.58 -23.84 -5.18
N ILE A 392 -13.43 -23.16 -4.04
CA ILE A 392 -12.22 -22.39 -3.71
C ILE A 392 -11.02 -23.32 -3.62
N PHE A 393 -11.11 -24.42 -2.87
CA PHE A 393 -10.04 -25.40 -2.76
C PHE A 393 -9.69 -26.04 -4.10
N LEU A 394 -10.67 -26.32 -4.96
CA LEU A 394 -10.42 -26.84 -6.30
C LEU A 394 -9.63 -25.82 -7.15
N LEU A 395 -10.02 -24.55 -7.11
CA LEU A 395 -9.31 -23.48 -7.83
C LEU A 395 -7.90 -23.25 -7.29
N GLU A 396 -7.72 -23.23 -5.97
CA GLU A 396 -6.40 -23.12 -5.34
C GLU A 396 -5.52 -24.33 -5.65
N THR A 397 -6.07 -25.54 -5.56
CA THR A 397 -5.33 -26.76 -5.90
C THR A 397 -4.93 -26.76 -7.36
N LEU A 398 -5.83 -26.38 -8.27
CA LEU A 398 -5.51 -26.24 -9.68
C LEU A 398 -4.39 -25.20 -9.91
N TRP A 399 -4.49 -24.04 -9.26
CA TRP A 399 -3.45 -23.00 -9.34
C TRP A 399 -2.11 -23.48 -8.81
N LEU A 400 -2.07 -24.12 -7.63
CA LEU A 400 -0.85 -24.69 -7.05
C LEU A 400 -0.27 -25.78 -7.96
N CYS A 401 -1.11 -26.65 -8.52
CA CYS A 401 -0.67 -27.67 -9.46
C CYS A 401 -0.05 -27.06 -10.71
N ILE A 402 -0.69 -26.06 -11.31
CA ILE A 402 -0.15 -25.36 -12.47
C ILE A 402 1.17 -24.67 -12.11
N THR A 403 1.25 -23.98 -10.98
CA THR A 403 2.45 -23.23 -10.56
C THR A 403 3.64 -24.15 -10.24
N PHE A 404 3.41 -25.27 -9.54
CA PHE A 404 4.51 -26.10 -9.02
C PHE A 404 4.79 -27.37 -9.82
N LEU A 405 3.81 -27.90 -10.57
CA LEU A 405 3.96 -29.15 -11.33
C LEU A 405 4.10 -28.94 -12.85
N MET A 406 3.93 -27.72 -13.37
CA MET A 406 4.17 -27.46 -14.80
C MET A 406 5.66 -27.63 -15.13
N PRO A 407 6.03 -28.58 -16.02
CA PRO A 407 7.42 -28.78 -16.38
C PRO A 407 7.87 -27.68 -17.34
N VAL A 408 8.93 -26.96 -16.96
CA VAL A 408 9.62 -26.00 -17.82
C VAL A 408 10.97 -26.59 -18.20
N PRO A 409 11.34 -26.65 -19.49
CA PRO A 409 12.60 -27.24 -19.90
C PRO A 409 13.78 -26.52 -19.25
N ASN A 410 14.75 -27.29 -18.73
CA ASN A 410 15.96 -26.81 -18.06
C ASN A 410 15.76 -26.17 -16.66
N CYS A 411 14.56 -26.25 -16.09
CA CYS A 411 14.26 -25.74 -14.75
C CYS A 411 13.74 -26.84 -13.82
N PRO A 412 14.07 -26.80 -12.52
CA PRO A 412 13.49 -27.73 -11.57
C PRO A 412 12.00 -27.41 -11.39
N THR A 413 11.19 -28.43 -11.19
CA THR A 413 9.75 -28.27 -10.94
C THR A 413 9.51 -27.46 -9.67
N GLY A 414 8.71 -26.40 -9.77
CA GLY A 414 8.45 -25.52 -8.64
C GLY A 414 9.61 -24.62 -8.25
N TYR A 415 10.49 -24.26 -9.19
CA TYR A 415 11.60 -23.35 -8.94
C TYR A 415 11.09 -21.98 -8.47
N LEU A 416 11.36 -21.69 -7.19
CA LEU A 416 11.23 -20.40 -6.57
C LEU A 416 12.64 -19.90 -6.29
N GLY A 417 13.41 -19.51 -7.30
CA GLY A 417 14.73 -18.89 -7.08
C GLY A 417 14.93 -17.66 -7.94
N ALA A 418 15.90 -16.83 -7.58
CA ALA A 418 16.16 -15.54 -8.21
C ALA A 418 16.74 -15.67 -9.62
N GLY A 419 15.99 -16.16 -10.61
CA GLY A 419 16.32 -15.92 -12.02
C GLY A 419 17.69 -16.43 -12.49
N GLY A 420 18.17 -17.56 -11.97
CA GLY A 420 19.44 -18.14 -12.41
C GLY A 420 20.74 -17.54 -11.86
N ILE A 421 20.66 -16.59 -10.93
CA ILE A 421 21.82 -16.16 -10.11
C ILE A 421 21.86 -16.87 -8.75
N GLY A 422 20.72 -17.38 -8.27
CA GLY A 422 20.62 -18.20 -7.07
C GLY A 422 21.18 -19.61 -7.26
N ASP A 423 21.36 -20.35 -6.16
CA ASP A 423 21.88 -21.72 -6.16
C ASP A 423 23.17 -21.88 -6.97
N HIS A 424 24.14 -20.98 -6.77
CA HIS A 424 25.42 -20.97 -7.48
C HIS A 424 25.27 -20.91 -9.02
N GLY A 425 24.19 -20.30 -9.52
CA GLY A 425 23.97 -20.08 -10.95
C GLY A 425 23.62 -21.33 -11.75
N LEU A 426 23.09 -22.37 -11.09
CA LEU A 426 22.71 -23.62 -11.72
C LEU A 426 21.61 -23.48 -12.79
N TYR A 427 20.77 -22.43 -12.71
CA TYR A 427 19.55 -22.30 -13.50
C TYR A 427 19.41 -20.95 -14.24
N PRO A 428 20.36 -20.56 -15.11
CA PRO A 428 20.48 -19.21 -15.70
C PRO A 428 19.26 -18.72 -16.50
N ASN A 429 18.48 -19.65 -17.09
CA ASN A 429 17.31 -19.32 -17.92
C ASN A 429 15.97 -19.54 -17.20
N CYS A 430 16.01 -19.81 -15.90
CA CYS A 430 14.82 -20.10 -15.11
C CYS A 430 14.41 -18.86 -14.34
N THR A 431 13.28 -18.28 -14.71
CA THR A 431 12.63 -17.23 -13.91
C THR A 431 11.87 -17.90 -12.78
N GLY A 432 12.37 -17.80 -11.55
CA GLY A 432 11.55 -18.02 -10.35
C GLY A 432 10.97 -16.69 -9.90
N GLY A 433 9.72 -16.73 -9.42
CA GLY A 433 8.96 -15.55 -9.00
C GLY A 433 7.47 -15.75 -9.20
#